data_AF-A0A1E4HQ90-F1
#
_entry.id   AF-A0A1E4HQ90-F1
#
_cell.length_a   1.000
_cell.length_b   1.000
_cell.length_c   1.000
_cell.angle_alpha   90.00
_cell.angle_beta   90.00
_cell.angle_gamma   90.00
#
_symmetry.space_group_name_H-M   'P 1'
#
loop_
_entity.id
_entity.type
_entity.pdbx_description
1 polymer ?
#
loop_
_entity_poly.entity_id
_entity_poly.type
_entity_poly.pdbx_seq_one_letter_code
_entity_poly.pdbx_strand_id
1 'polypeptide(L)'
;MAGVAVAAGWFLLAASRKGPLSQAESLYRAGDWKGASALAREQLEKAPNDLDALRLYARSLARQGRDEQAAKLYYGRLGMDNLHQEDFFLLGQIMERAGNLEMAYNVWSKAARNASPSAELLDHLTRLSFQMQRLDVAQSSAERLGRIPGSETKGEFWQGVIQATLGDLPGATRFLEEALNRDPKATEAAFPEFQYRRQLAQALLQLGKPAPAIEQLDRIKADFEKQSRPFDPHSAWLLGRAYLQQSKLDESRKALEAAGAFRKEHPNFPEPSPYLGEARCVKCHSEIAENHAKTRHARTFHHGKMLLDLPRPDRPLPDPDESDVTQALVVEDDKLKARTRIDDKVHESVISYAFGTANRYFSLVSKDEKGVYRVFRLSYFTEDGKSGWGRSSGDAGNDDRLLRVRGQAVHVQDHIVRCVACHVTNARNFAETTDPKDRGPEAADRGIGCERCHGPGANHERAVLLGMNDLAISSPPSMPTQAITRVCADCHVVGSRADIEKVPDSEQWVRSPGLTMTFSRCYTESEGAMSCVTCHNPHTDAEKSAGFYEAKCLKCHDGSKSGSSIADPAISSTRQSGGGSVCKVNPKSDCLSCHMPKIRVPVLHTSLTDHFIRVRDKKPE
;
A
#
# COMPACT_ATOMS: atom_id res chain seq x y z
N MET A 1 -89.24 -21.47 6.64
CA MET A 1 -89.14 -20.86 7.98
C MET A 1 -87.71 -20.98 8.47
N ALA A 2 -87.29 -20.01 9.27
CA ALA A 2 -85.92 -19.51 9.42
C ALA A 2 -84.86 -20.52 9.88
N GLY A 3 -83.70 -20.45 9.21
CA GLY A 3 -82.40 -20.91 9.66
C GLY A 3 -81.34 -20.15 8.87
N VAL A 4 -80.21 -19.84 9.51
CA VAL A 4 -79.06 -19.03 9.06
C VAL A 4 -79.09 -17.55 9.46
N ALA A 5 -78.56 -17.28 10.65
CA ALA A 5 -77.78 -16.08 10.96
C ALA A 5 -76.87 -16.38 12.15
N VAL A 6 -75.57 -16.08 11.99
CA VAL A 6 -74.50 -15.83 12.99
C VAL A 6 -73.20 -16.50 12.51
N ALA A 7 -72.49 -15.82 11.62
CA ALA A 7 -71.03 -15.98 11.39
C ALA A 7 -70.55 -14.96 10.33
N ALA A 8 -70.71 -13.66 10.56
CA ALA A 8 -70.18 -12.64 9.64
C ALA A 8 -69.61 -11.39 10.33
N GLY A 9 -69.36 -11.43 11.65
CA GLY A 9 -69.04 -10.24 12.44
C GLY A 9 -67.61 -10.13 12.98
N TRP A 10 -66.74 -11.13 12.83
CA TRP A 10 -65.48 -11.20 13.60
C TRP A 10 -64.19 -11.26 12.76
N PHE A 11 -64.27 -11.15 11.43
CA PHE A 11 -63.10 -11.21 10.54
C PHE A 11 -62.69 -9.87 9.88
N LEU A 12 -63.32 -8.74 10.25
CA LEU A 12 -63.01 -7.41 9.66
C LEU A 12 -62.55 -6.34 10.67
N LEU A 13 -62.19 -6.72 11.90
CA LEU A 13 -61.69 -5.78 12.93
C LEU A 13 -60.35 -6.17 13.56
N ALA A 14 -59.55 -6.98 12.85
CA ALA A 14 -58.17 -7.32 13.24
C ALA A 14 -57.11 -6.77 12.27
N ALA A 15 -57.42 -5.75 11.48
CA ALA A 15 -56.39 -4.90 10.89
C ALA A 15 -55.87 -3.95 11.98
N SER A 16 -54.88 -4.41 12.75
CA SER A 16 -54.29 -3.62 13.83
C SER A 16 -53.81 -2.27 13.27
N ARG A 17 -54.33 -1.17 13.81
CA ARG A 17 -53.78 0.17 13.58
C ARG A 17 -52.33 0.16 14.08
N LYS A 18 -51.36 0.02 13.17
CA LYS A 18 -49.94 0.15 13.47
C LYS A 18 -49.70 1.55 14.05
N GLY A 19 -49.17 1.64 15.27
CA GLY A 19 -48.88 2.92 15.92
C GLY A 19 -47.87 3.77 15.12
N PRO A 20 -47.73 5.08 15.43
CA PRO A 20 -46.87 6.01 14.68
C PRO A 20 -45.43 5.51 14.48
N LEU A 21 -44.87 4.82 15.47
CA LEU A 21 -43.52 4.24 15.38
C LEU A 21 -43.42 3.11 14.35
N SER A 22 -44.43 2.23 14.25
CA SER A 22 -44.45 1.16 13.24
C SER A 22 -44.65 1.71 11.83
N GLN A 23 -45.37 2.82 11.69
CA GLN A 23 -45.45 3.55 10.42
C GLN A 23 -44.10 4.19 10.07
N ALA A 24 -43.43 4.81 11.05
CA ALA A 24 -42.09 5.36 10.87
C ALA A 24 -41.07 4.30 10.43
N GLU A 25 -41.12 3.09 11.01
CA GLU A 25 -40.28 1.95 10.58
C GLU A 25 -40.58 1.53 9.14
N SER A 26 -41.84 1.54 8.73
CA SER A 26 -42.22 1.23 7.35
C SER A 26 -41.67 2.26 6.38
N LEU A 27 -41.73 3.55 6.72
CA LEU A 27 -41.14 4.63 5.92
C LEU A 27 -39.61 4.51 5.86
N TYR A 28 -38.98 4.16 6.98
CA TYR A 28 -37.54 3.89 7.05
C TYR A 28 -37.18 2.77 6.06
N ARG A 29 -37.84 1.61 6.14
CA ARG A 29 -37.56 0.50 5.21
C ARG A 29 -37.83 0.83 3.74
N ALA A 30 -38.76 1.75 3.46
CA ALA A 30 -39.07 2.22 2.11
C ALA A 30 -38.07 3.28 1.59
N GLY A 31 -37.10 3.71 2.41
CA GLY A 31 -36.14 4.75 2.05
C GLY A 31 -36.65 6.19 2.22
N ASP A 32 -37.87 6.39 2.74
CA ASP A 32 -38.38 7.70 3.12
C ASP A 32 -37.88 8.09 4.52
N TRP A 33 -36.58 8.36 4.60
CA TRP A 33 -35.92 8.75 5.85
C TRP A 33 -36.48 10.05 6.42
N LYS A 34 -36.96 10.95 5.56
CA LYS A 34 -37.54 12.23 5.98
C LYS A 34 -38.86 11.99 6.69
N GLY A 35 -39.77 11.23 6.09
CA GLY A 35 -41.03 10.82 6.71
C GLY A 35 -40.84 10.00 7.99
N ALA A 36 -39.91 9.03 7.97
CA ALA A 36 -39.54 8.25 9.15
C ALA A 36 -39.06 9.14 10.30
N SER A 37 -38.17 10.10 10.02
CA SER A 37 -37.66 11.03 11.04
C SER A 37 -38.74 11.94 11.63
N ALA A 38 -39.74 12.34 10.84
CA ALA A 38 -40.84 13.18 11.31
C ALA A 38 -41.74 12.42 12.29
N LEU A 39 -42.16 11.21 11.94
CA LEU A 39 -43.00 10.37 12.78
C LEU A 39 -42.27 9.88 14.04
N ALA A 40 -40.98 9.55 13.93
CA ALA A 40 -40.17 9.21 15.09
C ALA A 40 -40.04 10.40 16.06
N ARG A 41 -39.91 11.64 15.53
CA ARG A 41 -39.89 12.85 16.37
C ARG A 41 -41.22 13.09 17.08
N GLU A 42 -42.36 12.90 16.40
CA GLU A 42 -43.68 13.02 17.03
C GLU A 42 -43.86 12.03 18.19
N GLN A 43 -43.34 10.81 18.05
CA GLN A 43 -43.32 9.83 19.12
C GLN A 43 -42.45 10.31 20.31
N LEU A 44 -41.29 10.92 20.03
CA LEU A 44 -40.40 11.47 21.06
C LEU A 44 -40.97 12.71 21.77
N GLU A 45 -41.87 13.46 21.14
CA GLU A 45 -42.60 14.56 21.78
C GLU A 45 -43.56 14.04 22.85
N LYS A 46 -44.12 12.83 22.66
CA LYS A 46 -45.01 12.16 23.62
C LYS A 46 -44.24 11.33 24.66
N ALA A 47 -43.15 10.70 24.24
CA ALA A 47 -42.31 9.83 25.07
C ALA A 47 -40.81 10.12 24.84
N PRO A 48 -40.22 11.12 25.53
CA PRO A 48 -38.85 11.55 25.28
C PRO A 48 -37.77 10.48 25.48
N ASN A 49 -38.01 9.45 26.27
CA ASN A 49 -37.02 8.40 26.55
C ASN A 49 -37.33 7.07 25.84
N ASP A 50 -38.22 7.08 24.85
CA ASP A 50 -38.50 5.91 24.00
C ASP A 50 -37.27 5.58 23.14
N LEU A 51 -36.55 4.51 23.53
CA LEU A 51 -35.28 4.10 22.90
C LEU A 51 -35.46 3.69 21.44
N ASP A 52 -36.59 3.08 21.08
CA ASP A 52 -36.85 2.65 19.71
C ASP A 52 -37.15 3.85 18.81
N ALA A 53 -37.92 4.81 19.31
CA ALA A 53 -38.13 6.09 18.62
C ALA A 53 -36.83 6.90 18.50
N LEU A 54 -36.00 6.93 19.54
CA LEU A 54 -34.68 7.58 19.52
C LEU A 54 -33.77 6.95 18.47
N ARG A 55 -33.73 5.61 18.41
CA ARG A 55 -32.92 4.86 17.47
C ARG A 55 -33.37 5.13 16.04
N LEU A 56 -34.65 4.98 15.77
CA LEU A 56 -35.21 5.23 14.44
C LEU A 56 -34.99 6.68 14.00
N TYR A 57 -35.13 7.65 14.91
CA TYR A 57 -34.85 9.05 14.63
C TYR A 57 -33.38 9.28 14.29
N ALA A 58 -32.45 8.77 15.12
CA ALA A 58 -31.01 8.88 14.88
C ALA A 58 -30.59 8.24 13.56
N ARG A 59 -31.09 7.04 13.25
CA ARG A 59 -30.85 6.35 11.98
C ARG A 59 -31.32 7.17 10.79
N SER A 60 -32.56 7.67 10.86
CA SER A 60 -33.16 8.47 9.80
C SER A 60 -32.39 9.76 9.56
N LEU A 61 -31.89 10.41 10.62
CA LEU A 61 -31.04 11.59 10.52
C LEU A 61 -29.70 11.26 9.85
N ALA A 62 -29.04 10.18 10.27
CA ALA A 62 -27.76 9.75 9.69
C ALA A 62 -27.88 9.42 8.18
N ARG A 63 -28.98 8.76 7.77
CA ARG A 63 -29.29 8.45 6.36
C ARG A 63 -29.59 9.71 5.53
N GLN A 64 -30.03 10.80 6.16
CA GLN A 64 -30.21 12.11 5.53
C GLN A 64 -28.93 12.96 5.50
N GLY A 65 -27.80 12.45 6.01
CA GLY A 65 -26.55 13.23 6.16
C GLY A 65 -26.61 14.30 7.26
N ARG A 66 -27.59 14.23 8.17
CA ARG A 66 -27.74 15.16 9.31
C ARG A 66 -26.88 14.68 10.49
N ASP A 67 -25.59 14.64 10.23
CA ASP A 67 -24.59 13.89 11.01
C ASP A 67 -24.42 14.39 12.43
N GLU A 68 -24.35 15.70 12.63
CA GLU A 68 -24.16 16.30 13.96
C GLU A 68 -25.32 15.94 14.91
N GLN A 69 -26.55 15.91 14.38
CA GLN A 69 -27.74 15.62 15.17
C GLN A 69 -27.83 14.12 15.48
N ALA A 70 -27.53 13.26 14.50
CA ALA A 70 -27.48 11.82 14.70
C ALA A 70 -26.38 11.44 15.71
N ALA A 71 -25.18 12.01 15.59
CA ALA A 71 -24.06 11.76 16.51
C ALA A 71 -24.41 12.16 17.95
N LYS A 72 -25.05 13.33 18.17
CA LYS A 72 -25.52 13.74 19.50
C LYS A 72 -26.50 12.74 20.12
N LEU A 73 -27.36 12.12 19.30
CA LEU A 73 -28.29 11.09 19.78
C LEU A 73 -27.55 9.79 20.13
N TYR A 74 -26.64 9.33 19.28
CA TYR A 74 -25.86 8.11 19.52
C TYR A 74 -24.97 8.21 20.78
N TYR A 75 -24.22 9.29 20.94
CA TYR A 75 -23.34 9.47 22.10
C TYR A 75 -24.07 9.91 23.37
N GLY A 76 -25.24 10.54 23.23
CA GLY A 76 -26.01 11.08 24.35
C GLY A 76 -27.17 10.18 24.75
N ARG A 77 -28.34 10.43 24.14
CA ARG A 77 -29.63 9.88 24.60
C ARG A 77 -29.80 8.38 24.37
N LEU A 78 -29.22 7.84 23.29
CA LEU A 78 -29.18 6.38 23.09
C LEU A 78 -28.07 5.76 23.93
N GLY A 79 -26.88 6.36 23.91
CA GLY A 79 -25.70 5.80 24.55
C GLY A 79 -25.15 4.59 23.80
N MET A 80 -23.84 4.36 23.93
CA MET A 80 -23.13 3.31 23.19
C MET A 80 -23.60 1.89 23.52
N ASP A 81 -24.13 1.66 24.72
CA ASP A 81 -24.56 0.35 25.21
C ASP A 81 -25.89 -0.12 24.57
N ASN A 82 -26.68 0.79 24.00
CA ASN A 82 -27.98 0.50 23.38
C ASN A 82 -27.93 0.43 21.84
N LEU A 83 -26.73 0.53 21.26
CA LEU A 83 -26.53 0.54 19.82
C LEU A 83 -26.57 -0.87 19.24
N HIS A 84 -27.31 -1.03 18.14
CA HIS A 84 -27.33 -2.24 17.34
C HIS A 84 -26.36 -2.11 16.16
N GLN A 85 -26.20 -3.19 15.40
CA GLN A 85 -25.26 -3.25 14.28
C GLN A 85 -25.43 -2.12 13.25
N GLU A 86 -26.66 -1.82 12.84
CA GLU A 86 -26.91 -0.71 11.90
C GLU A 86 -26.54 0.66 12.49
N ASP A 87 -26.66 0.84 13.81
CA ASP A 87 -26.29 2.08 14.48
C ASP A 87 -24.77 2.28 14.45
N PHE A 88 -24.01 1.22 14.71
CA PHE A 88 -22.55 1.25 14.54
C PHE A 88 -22.15 1.49 13.08
N PHE A 89 -22.86 0.89 12.13
CA PHE A 89 -22.64 1.16 10.71
C PHE A 89 -22.82 2.64 10.38
N LEU A 90 -23.94 3.25 10.78
CA LEU A 90 -24.24 4.65 10.53
C LEU A 90 -23.30 5.61 11.26
N LEU A 91 -22.89 5.25 12.48
CA LEU A 91 -21.90 6.02 13.22
C LEU A 91 -20.54 6.03 12.50
N GLY A 92 -20.11 4.89 11.96
CA GLY A 92 -18.90 4.85 11.14
C GLY A 92 -19.04 5.63 9.83
N GLN A 93 -20.22 5.68 9.19
CA GLN A 93 -20.46 6.52 8.01
C GLN A 93 -20.34 8.02 8.33
N ILE A 94 -20.86 8.44 9.49
CA ILE A 94 -20.69 9.82 9.99
C ILE A 94 -19.20 10.14 10.17
N MET A 95 -18.43 9.21 10.75
CA MET A 95 -16.98 9.39 10.92
C MET A 95 -16.24 9.45 9.58
N GLU A 96 -16.58 8.57 8.62
CA GLU A 96 -16.01 8.57 7.28
C GLU A 96 -16.24 9.91 6.57
N ARG A 97 -17.48 10.43 6.58
CA ARG A 97 -17.82 11.74 5.99
C ARG A 97 -17.11 12.91 6.66
N ALA A 98 -16.84 12.81 7.96
CA ALA A 98 -16.04 13.77 8.70
C ALA A 98 -14.52 13.65 8.44
N GLY A 99 -14.08 12.71 7.61
CA GLY A 99 -12.66 12.45 7.32
C GLY A 99 -11.92 11.66 8.43
N ASN A 100 -12.64 11.19 9.45
CA ASN A 100 -12.09 10.47 10.59
C ASN A 100 -11.96 8.96 10.30
N LEU A 101 -11.16 8.61 9.30
CA LEU A 101 -11.07 7.25 8.75
C LEU A 101 -10.67 6.18 9.78
N GLU A 102 -9.72 6.46 10.67
CA GLU A 102 -9.31 5.52 11.72
C GLU A 102 -10.44 5.24 12.73
N MET A 103 -11.23 6.26 13.08
CA MET A 103 -12.38 6.07 13.97
C MET A 103 -13.48 5.26 13.26
N ALA A 104 -13.76 5.56 11.99
CA ALA A 104 -14.70 4.79 11.18
C ALA A 104 -14.28 3.31 11.09
N TYR A 105 -13.00 3.05 10.80
CA TYR A 105 -12.43 1.71 10.77
C TYR A 105 -12.62 0.98 12.11
N ASN A 106 -12.28 1.61 13.24
CA ASN A 106 -12.40 0.99 14.55
C ASN A 106 -13.84 0.60 14.90
N VAL A 107 -14.79 1.49 14.61
CA VAL A 107 -16.22 1.23 14.86
C VAL A 107 -16.74 0.10 13.97
N TRP A 108 -16.46 0.14 12.67
CA TRP A 108 -16.91 -0.91 11.75
C TRP A 108 -16.23 -2.24 11.96
N SER A 109 -14.92 -2.26 12.24
CA SER A 109 -14.17 -3.47 12.57
C SER A 109 -14.74 -4.16 13.82
N LYS A 110 -15.07 -3.39 14.86
CA LYS A 110 -15.76 -3.91 16.05
C LYS A 110 -17.14 -4.46 15.71
N ALA A 111 -17.95 -3.71 14.97
CA ALA A 111 -19.30 -4.14 14.59
C ALA A 111 -19.29 -5.39 13.70
N ALA A 112 -18.27 -5.54 12.85
CA ALA A 112 -18.12 -6.69 11.96
C ALA A 112 -17.69 -7.98 12.68
N ARG A 113 -17.31 -7.93 13.96
CA ARG A 113 -17.04 -9.15 14.77
C ARG A 113 -18.32 -9.88 15.19
N ASN A 114 -19.48 -9.26 15.02
CA ASN A 114 -20.76 -9.89 15.29
C ASN A 114 -20.97 -11.11 14.36
N ALA A 115 -21.71 -12.12 14.81
CA ALA A 115 -21.84 -13.39 14.08
C ALA A 115 -22.48 -13.22 12.68
N SER A 116 -23.36 -12.23 12.53
CA SER A 116 -24.09 -11.94 11.28
C SER A 116 -23.96 -10.46 10.92
N PRO A 117 -22.83 -9.99 10.38
CA PRO A 117 -22.69 -8.62 9.85
C PRO A 117 -23.60 -8.39 8.65
N SER A 118 -24.12 -7.18 8.48
CA SER A 118 -24.85 -6.81 7.26
C SER A 118 -23.90 -6.69 6.06
N ALA A 119 -24.45 -6.86 4.85
CA ALA A 119 -23.69 -6.68 3.62
C ALA A 119 -23.15 -5.25 3.47
N GLU A 120 -23.93 -4.22 3.85
CA GLU A 120 -23.47 -2.83 3.76
C GLU A 120 -22.28 -2.56 4.68
N LEU A 121 -22.29 -3.13 5.89
CA LEU A 121 -21.18 -3.00 6.83
C LEU A 121 -19.90 -3.64 6.26
N LEU A 122 -20.00 -4.86 5.72
CA LEU A 122 -18.84 -5.54 5.15
C LEU A 122 -18.32 -4.86 3.89
N ASP A 123 -19.19 -4.37 3.00
CA ASP A 123 -18.77 -3.64 1.80
C ASP A 123 -18.02 -2.34 2.14
N HIS A 124 -18.57 -1.53 3.07
CA HIS A 124 -17.89 -0.32 3.55
C HIS A 124 -16.58 -0.63 4.28
N LEU A 125 -16.55 -1.64 5.14
CA LEU A 125 -15.33 -2.05 5.84
C LEU A 125 -14.28 -2.56 4.86
N THR A 126 -14.69 -3.31 3.82
CA THR A 126 -13.80 -3.79 2.75
C THR A 126 -13.17 -2.61 2.02
N ARG A 127 -13.99 -1.68 1.52
CA ARG A 127 -13.53 -0.48 0.81
C ARG A 127 -12.60 0.39 1.65
N LEU A 128 -12.98 0.67 2.90
CA LEU A 128 -12.18 1.50 3.79
C LEU A 128 -10.85 0.81 4.14
N SER A 129 -10.88 -0.49 4.48
CA SER A 129 -9.67 -1.25 4.79
C SER A 129 -8.73 -1.32 3.59
N PHE A 130 -9.27 -1.50 2.38
CA PHE A 130 -8.49 -1.45 1.15
C PHE A 130 -7.84 -0.08 0.93
N GLN A 131 -8.60 1.01 1.07
CA GLN A 131 -8.07 2.38 0.97
C GLN A 131 -6.96 2.65 1.99
N MET A 132 -7.09 2.10 3.21
CA MET A 132 -6.11 2.22 4.28
C MET A 132 -4.95 1.22 4.17
N GLN A 133 -4.87 0.43 3.09
CA GLN A 133 -3.85 -0.61 2.86
C GLN A 133 -3.84 -1.72 3.94
N ARG A 134 -4.98 -1.93 4.62
CA ARG A 134 -5.24 -3.04 5.54
C ARG A 134 -5.84 -4.21 4.77
N LEU A 135 -5.06 -4.78 3.86
CA LEU A 135 -5.58 -5.73 2.85
C LEU A 135 -6.07 -7.06 3.46
N ASP A 136 -5.62 -7.43 4.65
CA ASP A 136 -6.05 -8.61 5.41
C ASP A 136 -7.51 -8.48 5.89
N VAL A 137 -7.84 -7.33 6.46
CA VAL A 137 -9.21 -7.00 6.87
C VAL A 137 -10.08 -6.80 5.63
N ALA A 138 -9.55 -6.19 4.58
CA ALA A 138 -10.27 -6.07 3.31
C ALA A 138 -10.60 -7.46 2.73
N GLN A 139 -9.63 -8.37 2.65
CA GLN A 139 -9.79 -9.72 2.10
C GLN A 139 -10.82 -10.52 2.90
N SER A 140 -10.66 -10.58 4.23
CA SER A 140 -11.58 -11.31 5.10
C SER A 140 -13.01 -10.71 5.09
N SER A 141 -13.14 -9.39 4.96
CA SER A 141 -14.45 -8.74 4.84
C SER A 141 -15.10 -9.02 3.48
N ALA A 142 -14.34 -8.99 2.38
CA ALA A 142 -14.80 -9.31 1.04
C ALA A 142 -15.27 -10.76 0.92
N GLU A 143 -14.52 -11.72 1.49
CA GLU A 143 -14.92 -13.13 1.53
C GLU A 143 -16.23 -13.35 2.28
N ARG A 144 -16.43 -12.66 3.40
CA ARG A 144 -17.67 -12.73 4.17
C ARG A 144 -18.82 -12.07 3.43
N LEU A 145 -18.57 -10.96 2.74
CA LEU A 145 -19.55 -10.28 1.89
C LEU A 145 -20.03 -11.20 0.77
N GLY A 146 -19.09 -11.92 0.14
CA GLY A 146 -19.37 -12.89 -0.93
C GLY A 146 -20.22 -14.09 -0.49
N ARG A 147 -20.36 -14.35 0.81
CA ARG A 147 -21.19 -15.43 1.37
C ARG A 147 -22.60 -14.96 1.75
N ILE A 148 -22.88 -13.66 1.69
CA ILE A 148 -24.21 -13.12 1.99
C ILE A 148 -25.07 -13.18 0.71
N PRO A 149 -26.26 -13.80 0.74
CA PRO A 149 -27.15 -13.84 -0.41
C PRO A 149 -27.47 -12.44 -0.96
N GLY A 150 -27.33 -12.26 -2.27
CA GLY A 150 -27.51 -10.98 -2.96
C GLY A 150 -26.31 -10.03 -2.90
N SER A 151 -25.18 -10.46 -2.32
CA SER A 151 -23.92 -9.67 -2.27
C SER A 151 -22.73 -10.42 -2.84
N GLU A 152 -22.96 -11.55 -3.48
CA GLU A 152 -21.91 -12.47 -3.92
C GLU A 152 -21.00 -11.80 -4.97
N THR A 153 -21.58 -11.11 -5.96
CA THR A 153 -20.83 -10.34 -6.98
C THR A 153 -19.98 -9.22 -6.38
N LYS A 154 -20.44 -8.55 -5.30
CA LYS A 154 -19.68 -7.50 -4.61
C LYS A 154 -18.47 -8.08 -3.90
N GLY A 155 -18.67 -9.20 -3.20
CA GLY A 155 -17.58 -9.96 -2.56
C GLY A 155 -16.52 -10.39 -3.57
N GLU A 156 -16.95 -11.02 -4.67
CA GLU A 156 -16.05 -11.49 -5.74
C GLU A 156 -15.27 -10.35 -6.39
N PHE A 157 -15.91 -9.21 -6.68
CA PHE A 157 -15.19 -8.05 -7.22
C PHE A 157 -14.09 -7.57 -6.28
N TRP A 158 -14.43 -7.38 -5.01
CA TRP A 158 -13.45 -6.91 -4.03
C TRP A 158 -12.33 -7.92 -3.87
N GLN A 159 -12.64 -9.21 -3.81
CA GLN A 159 -11.62 -10.27 -3.82
C GLN A 159 -10.73 -10.16 -5.07
N GLY A 160 -11.31 -9.95 -6.25
CA GLY A 160 -10.56 -9.75 -7.50
C GLY A 160 -9.61 -8.55 -7.44
N VAL A 161 -10.09 -7.39 -6.98
CA VAL A 161 -9.28 -6.16 -6.84
C VAL A 161 -8.19 -6.32 -5.78
N ILE A 162 -8.51 -6.95 -4.65
CA ILE A 162 -7.57 -7.21 -3.56
C ILE A 162 -6.48 -8.16 -4.03
N GLN A 163 -6.83 -9.27 -4.70
CA GLN A 163 -5.84 -10.20 -5.25
C GLN A 163 -4.95 -9.55 -6.31
N ALA A 164 -5.48 -8.69 -7.18
CA ALA A 164 -4.69 -7.93 -8.14
C ALA A 164 -3.69 -7.01 -7.44
N THR A 165 -4.13 -6.30 -6.39
CA THR A 165 -3.29 -5.40 -5.59
C THR A 165 -2.19 -6.15 -4.87
N LEU A 166 -2.51 -7.34 -4.38
CA LEU A 166 -1.55 -8.18 -3.71
C LEU A 166 -0.62 -8.91 -4.69
N GLY A 167 -0.90 -8.93 -5.99
CA GLY A 167 -0.09 -9.55 -7.04
C GLY A 167 -0.45 -10.99 -7.41
N ASP A 168 -1.58 -11.53 -6.94
CA ASP A 168 -2.13 -12.82 -7.41
C ASP A 168 -3.05 -12.55 -8.60
N LEU A 169 -2.41 -12.40 -9.76
CA LEU A 169 -3.12 -12.15 -11.01
C LEU A 169 -4.03 -13.32 -11.41
N PRO A 170 -3.63 -14.61 -11.26
CA PRO A 170 -4.54 -15.73 -11.50
C PRO A 170 -5.80 -15.65 -10.63
N GLY A 171 -5.68 -15.47 -9.31
CA GLY A 171 -6.81 -15.31 -8.42
C GLY A 171 -7.65 -14.07 -8.75
N ALA A 172 -7.01 -12.95 -9.11
CA ALA A 172 -7.70 -11.75 -9.54
C ALA A 172 -8.59 -12.00 -10.77
N THR A 173 -8.02 -12.60 -11.82
CA THR A 173 -8.79 -12.91 -13.04
C THR A 173 -9.94 -13.86 -12.75
N ARG A 174 -9.70 -14.91 -11.97
CA ARG A 174 -10.75 -15.88 -11.60
C ARG A 174 -11.94 -15.21 -10.91
N PHE A 175 -11.70 -14.42 -9.86
CA PHE A 175 -12.79 -13.75 -9.13
C PHE A 175 -13.51 -12.70 -9.97
N LEU A 176 -12.80 -11.93 -10.81
CA LEU A 176 -13.42 -10.94 -11.69
C LEU A 176 -14.26 -11.58 -12.80
N GLU A 177 -13.82 -12.71 -13.34
CA GLU A 177 -14.57 -13.52 -14.30
C GLU A 177 -15.82 -14.14 -13.66
N GLU A 178 -15.70 -14.72 -12.46
CA GLU A 178 -16.83 -15.25 -11.68
C GLU A 178 -17.90 -14.17 -11.45
N ALA A 179 -17.48 -12.96 -11.04
CA ALA A 179 -18.39 -11.83 -10.84
C ALA A 179 -19.13 -11.43 -12.13
N LEU A 180 -18.41 -11.30 -13.25
CA LEU A 180 -19.01 -10.96 -14.55
C LEU A 180 -19.86 -12.09 -15.15
N ASN A 181 -19.57 -13.35 -14.83
CA ASN A 181 -20.40 -14.48 -15.26
C ASN A 181 -21.73 -14.53 -14.49
N ARG A 182 -21.71 -14.20 -13.19
CA ARG A 182 -22.93 -14.14 -12.37
C ARG A 182 -23.80 -12.93 -12.71
N ASP A 183 -23.19 -11.75 -12.87
CA ASP A 183 -23.88 -10.51 -13.20
C ASP A 183 -23.18 -9.77 -14.35
N PRO A 184 -23.48 -10.16 -15.61
CA PRO A 184 -22.80 -9.60 -16.79
C PRO A 184 -22.97 -8.08 -16.97
N LYS A 185 -24.00 -7.49 -16.36
CA LYS A 185 -24.30 -6.06 -16.43
C LYS A 185 -23.92 -5.31 -15.15
N ALA A 186 -23.36 -6.01 -14.16
CA ALA A 186 -23.00 -5.44 -12.86
C ALA A 186 -24.18 -4.67 -12.22
N THR A 187 -25.42 -5.16 -12.36
CA THR A 187 -26.63 -4.53 -11.80
C THR A 187 -26.63 -4.50 -10.27
N GLU A 188 -26.06 -5.52 -9.63
CA GLU A 188 -25.96 -5.64 -8.17
C GLU A 188 -24.53 -5.36 -7.67
N ALA A 189 -23.67 -4.85 -8.54
CA ALA A 189 -22.26 -4.64 -8.27
C ALA A 189 -21.98 -3.37 -7.44
N ALA A 190 -20.85 -3.37 -6.74
CA ALA A 190 -20.36 -2.19 -6.03
C ALA A 190 -19.90 -1.06 -6.98
N PHE A 191 -19.61 -1.40 -8.24
CA PHE A 191 -19.12 -0.47 -9.25
C PHE A 191 -19.76 -0.76 -10.61
N PRO A 192 -19.82 0.23 -11.53
CA PRO A 192 -20.33 0.02 -12.87
C PRO A 192 -19.56 -1.07 -13.63
N GLU A 193 -20.25 -1.78 -14.53
CA GLU A 193 -19.72 -2.88 -15.34
C GLU A 193 -18.36 -2.60 -15.98
N PHE A 194 -18.19 -1.39 -16.55
CA PHE A 194 -16.94 -1.04 -17.23
C PHE A 194 -15.72 -1.09 -16.29
N GLN A 195 -15.89 -0.83 -14.99
CA GLN A 195 -14.80 -0.90 -14.03
C GLN A 195 -14.38 -2.35 -13.79
N TYR A 196 -15.32 -3.29 -13.73
CA TYR A 196 -15.05 -4.73 -13.60
C TYR A 196 -14.26 -5.22 -14.81
N ARG A 197 -14.77 -4.93 -16.01
CA ARG A 197 -14.12 -5.31 -17.27
C ARG A 197 -12.73 -4.72 -17.40
N ARG A 198 -12.54 -3.45 -17.00
CA ARG A 198 -11.24 -2.78 -17.05
C ARG A 198 -10.22 -3.42 -16.10
N GLN A 199 -10.62 -3.72 -14.86
CA GLN A 199 -9.74 -4.41 -13.91
C GLN A 199 -9.39 -5.82 -14.39
N LEU A 200 -10.36 -6.55 -14.97
CA LEU A 200 -10.12 -7.87 -15.55
C LEU A 200 -9.16 -7.78 -16.74
N ALA A 201 -9.37 -6.84 -17.66
CA ALA A 201 -8.50 -6.61 -18.80
C ALA A 201 -7.07 -6.29 -18.36
N GLN A 202 -6.90 -5.44 -17.34
CA GLN A 202 -5.58 -5.11 -16.79
C GLN A 202 -4.87 -6.36 -16.23
N ALA A 203 -5.56 -7.17 -15.41
CA ALA A 203 -4.98 -8.39 -14.85
C ALA A 203 -4.64 -9.42 -15.94
N LEU A 204 -5.49 -9.57 -16.95
CA LEU A 204 -5.24 -10.43 -18.11
C LEU A 204 -4.00 -9.99 -18.90
N LEU A 205 -3.82 -8.69 -19.10
CA LEU A 205 -2.64 -8.15 -19.78
C LEU A 205 -1.35 -8.35 -18.97
N GLN A 206 -1.42 -8.24 -17.65
CA GLN A 206 -0.28 -8.56 -16.77
C GLN A 206 0.07 -10.07 -16.80
N LEU A 207 -0.90 -10.94 -17.08
CA LEU A 207 -0.69 -12.36 -17.36
C LEU A 207 -0.27 -12.66 -18.81
N GLY A 208 -0.13 -11.65 -19.67
CA GLY A 208 0.22 -11.83 -21.08
C GLY A 208 -0.90 -12.49 -21.90
N LYS A 209 -2.17 -12.30 -21.51
CA LYS A 209 -3.37 -12.80 -22.19
C LYS A 209 -4.11 -11.67 -22.91
N PRO A 210 -3.58 -11.12 -24.02
CA PRO A 210 -4.17 -9.93 -24.64
C PRO A 210 -5.49 -10.18 -25.35
N ALA A 211 -5.73 -11.38 -25.90
CA ALA A 211 -6.98 -11.69 -26.61
C ALA A 211 -8.23 -11.57 -25.73
N PRO A 212 -8.33 -12.24 -24.56
CA PRO A 212 -9.48 -12.05 -23.68
C PRO A 212 -9.53 -10.63 -23.10
N ALA A 213 -8.38 -9.95 -22.91
CA ALA A 213 -8.38 -8.56 -22.47
C ALA A 213 -9.03 -7.62 -23.50
N ILE A 214 -8.73 -7.80 -24.80
CA ILE A 214 -9.35 -7.05 -25.90
C ILE A 214 -10.85 -7.26 -25.89
N GLU A 215 -11.34 -8.49 -25.70
CA GLU A 215 -12.78 -8.75 -25.64
C GLU A 215 -13.48 -7.93 -24.55
N GLN A 216 -12.87 -7.81 -23.37
CA GLN A 216 -13.42 -7.00 -22.28
C GLN A 216 -13.41 -5.51 -22.62
N LEU A 217 -12.33 -5.02 -23.24
CA LEU A 217 -12.17 -3.61 -23.60
C LEU A 217 -13.08 -3.20 -24.76
N ASP A 218 -13.31 -4.08 -25.73
CA ASP A 218 -14.25 -3.85 -26.84
C ASP A 218 -15.71 -3.78 -26.35
N ARG A 219 -16.08 -4.56 -25.33
CA ARG A 219 -17.39 -4.44 -24.67
C ARG A 219 -17.57 -3.07 -23.99
N ILE A 220 -16.53 -2.57 -23.31
CA ILE A 220 -16.55 -1.20 -22.74
C ILE A 220 -16.71 -0.18 -23.86
N LYS A 221 -15.93 -0.30 -24.93
CA LYS A 221 -15.98 0.61 -26.07
C LYS A 221 -17.37 0.66 -26.70
N ALA A 222 -17.98 -0.49 -26.97
CA ALA A 222 -19.31 -0.59 -27.55
C ALA A 222 -20.40 0.02 -26.66
N ASP A 223 -20.32 -0.15 -25.34
CA ASP A 223 -21.26 0.47 -24.40
C ASP A 223 -21.15 2.00 -24.38
N PHE A 224 -19.92 2.52 -24.38
CA PHE A 224 -19.67 3.96 -24.43
C PHE A 224 -20.15 4.56 -25.77
N GLU A 225 -19.88 3.91 -26.89
CA GLU A 225 -20.38 4.30 -28.22
C GLU A 225 -21.91 4.32 -28.26
N LYS A 226 -22.57 3.31 -27.71
CA LYS A 226 -24.03 3.24 -27.62
C LYS A 226 -24.63 4.38 -26.79
N GLN A 227 -23.90 4.87 -25.78
CA GLN A 227 -24.29 6.00 -24.95
C GLN A 227 -23.85 7.35 -25.53
N SER A 228 -23.25 7.39 -26.73
CA SER A 228 -22.67 8.59 -27.34
C SER A 228 -21.63 9.28 -26.43
N ARG A 229 -20.89 8.49 -25.64
CA ARG A 229 -19.85 8.96 -24.72
C ARG A 229 -18.46 8.75 -25.33
N PRO A 230 -17.50 9.66 -25.09
CA PRO A 230 -16.12 9.44 -25.50
C PRO A 230 -15.54 8.23 -24.77
N PHE A 231 -14.82 7.37 -25.50
CA PHE A 231 -14.22 6.17 -24.94
C PHE A 231 -13.27 6.52 -23.78
N ASP A 232 -13.35 5.74 -22.69
CA ASP A 232 -12.56 5.95 -21.48
C ASP A 232 -11.04 5.92 -21.77
N PRO A 233 -10.29 7.01 -21.49
CA PRO A 233 -8.86 7.08 -21.83
C PRO A 233 -8.01 5.96 -21.23
N HIS A 234 -8.33 5.50 -20.02
CA HIS A 234 -7.64 4.38 -19.39
C HIS A 234 -7.90 3.07 -20.17
N SER A 235 -9.16 2.80 -20.52
CA SER A 235 -9.52 1.62 -21.32
C SER A 235 -8.89 1.67 -22.72
N ALA A 236 -8.81 2.84 -23.35
CA ALA A 236 -8.10 3.03 -24.61
C ALA A 236 -6.61 2.73 -24.50
N TRP A 237 -5.97 3.17 -23.40
CA TRP A 237 -4.56 2.88 -23.15
C TRP A 237 -4.30 1.38 -22.98
N LEU A 238 -5.12 0.69 -22.17
CA LEU A 238 -5.05 -0.77 -22.02
C LEU A 238 -5.25 -1.48 -23.36
N LEU A 239 -6.17 -1.00 -24.20
CA LEU A 239 -6.40 -1.57 -25.53
C LEU A 239 -5.18 -1.40 -26.44
N GLY A 240 -4.53 -0.24 -26.37
CA GLY A 240 -3.25 -0.01 -27.05
C GLY A 240 -2.15 -0.98 -26.61
N ARG A 241 -2.06 -1.25 -25.31
CA ARG A 241 -1.11 -2.25 -24.75
C ARG A 241 -1.48 -3.68 -25.15
N ALA A 242 -2.77 -4.00 -25.21
CA ALA A 242 -3.24 -5.31 -25.68
C ALA A 242 -2.87 -5.57 -27.15
N TYR A 243 -3.04 -4.57 -28.01
CA TYR A 243 -2.61 -4.65 -29.41
C TYR A 243 -1.08 -4.73 -29.55
N LEU A 244 -0.33 -4.01 -28.72
CA LEU A 244 1.14 -4.13 -28.66
C LEU A 244 1.54 -5.57 -28.34
N GLN A 245 0.94 -6.21 -27.33
CA GLN A 245 1.19 -7.61 -26.99
C GLN A 245 0.87 -8.59 -28.13
N GLN A 246 0.02 -8.21 -29.09
CA GLN A 246 -0.26 -8.98 -30.31
C GLN A 246 0.58 -8.55 -31.53
N SER A 247 1.52 -7.61 -31.39
CA SER A 247 2.23 -6.97 -32.50
C SER A 247 1.33 -6.31 -33.55
N LYS A 248 0.15 -5.82 -33.14
CA LYS A 248 -0.77 -5.07 -33.98
C LYS A 248 -0.47 -3.57 -33.86
N LEU A 249 0.58 -3.11 -34.56
CA LEU A 249 1.13 -1.76 -34.32
C LEU A 249 0.18 -0.63 -34.70
N ASP A 250 -0.55 -0.75 -35.79
CA ASP A 250 -1.44 0.32 -36.26
C ASP A 250 -2.62 0.50 -35.31
N GLU A 251 -3.21 -0.61 -34.87
CA GLU A 251 -4.28 -0.64 -33.87
C GLU A 251 -3.78 -0.15 -32.52
N SER A 252 -2.56 -0.56 -32.12
CA SER A 252 -1.91 -0.06 -30.91
C SER A 252 -1.75 1.46 -30.94
N ARG A 253 -1.19 2.01 -32.03
CA ARG A 253 -1.02 3.45 -32.20
C ARG A 253 -2.34 4.21 -32.12
N LYS A 254 -3.37 3.76 -32.84
CA LYS A 254 -4.71 4.37 -32.83
C LYS A 254 -5.34 4.36 -31.43
N ALA A 255 -5.22 3.25 -30.71
CA ALA A 255 -5.76 3.14 -29.36
C ALA A 255 -4.98 4.01 -28.34
N LEU A 256 -3.66 4.09 -28.47
CA LEU A 256 -2.83 4.98 -27.64
C LEU A 256 -3.07 6.47 -27.95
N GLU A 257 -3.35 6.82 -29.21
CA GLU A 257 -3.78 8.16 -29.59
C GLU A 257 -5.14 8.51 -28.93
N ALA A 258 -6.10 7.57 -28.97
CA ALA A 258 -7.40 7.72 -28.30
C ALA A 258 -7.28 7.82 -26.77
N ALA A 259 -6.22 7.25 -26.18
CA ALA A 259 -5.93 7.39 -24.75
C ALA A 259 -5.45 8.81 -24.35
N GLY A 260 -5.05 9.63 -25.33
CA GLY A 260 -4.62 11.01 -25.10
C GLY A 260 -3.50 11.13 -24.06
N ALA A 261 -3.72 11.96 -23.04
CA ALA A 261 -2.73 12.27 -22.02
C ALA A 261 -2.67 11.26 -20.86
N PHE A 262 -3.43 10.15 -20.90
CA PHE A 262 -3.56 9.22 -19.76
C PHE A 262 -2.19 8.82 -19.16
N ARG A 263 -1.25 8.34 -19.96
CA ARG A 263 0.07 7.92 -19.45
C ARG A 263 0.86 9.08 -18.82
N LYS A 264 0.75 10.29 -19.38
CA LYS A 264 1.41 11.50 -18.89
C LYS A 264 0.82 11.97 -17.56
N GLU A 265 -0.49 11.84 -17.39
CA GLU A 265 -1.23 12.17 -16.15
C GLU A 265 -1.04 11.10 -15.06
N HIS A 266 -0.71 9.87 -15.46
CA HIS A 266 -0.51 8.72 -14.57
C HIS A 266 0.89 8.08 -14.73
N PRO A 267 1.99 8.83 -14.49
CA PRO A 267 3.36 8.36 -14.73
C PRO A 267 3.77 7.17 -13.83
N ASN A 268 3.21 7.06 -12.61
CA ASN A 268 3.48 5.93 -11.72
C ASN A 268 2.55 4.73 -11.95
N PHE A 269 1.57 4.82 -12.86
CA PHE A 269 0.70 3.68 -13.12
C PHE A 269 1.54 2.54 -13.72
N PRO A 270 1.48 1.32 -13.14
CA PRO A 270 2.30 0.21 -13.59
C PRO A 270 1.89 -0.22 -15.00
N GLU A 271 2.86 -0.63 -15.81
CA GLU A 271 2.56 -1.16 -17.14
C GLU A 271 1.81 -2.49 -17.02
N PRO A 272 0.70 -2.69 -17.77
CA PRO A 272 -0.10 -3.92 -17.75
C PRO A 272 0.63 -4.97 -18.58
N SER A 273 1.69 -5.52 -18.02
CA SER A 273 2.61 -6.40 -18.72
C SER A 273 3.13 -7.49 -17.78
N PRO A 274 3.48 -8.67 -18.31
CA PRO A 274 4.29 -9.62 -17.58
C PRO A 274 5.63 -9.01 -17.20
N TYR A 275 6.15 -9.45 -16.06
CA TYR A 275 7.54 -9.23 -15.73
C TYR A 275 8.44 -10.14 -16.59
N LEU A 276 9.65 -9.67 -16.89
CA LEU A 276 10.64 -10.39 -17.70
C LEU A 276 11.77 -11.00 -16.87
N GLY A 277 12.04 -10.43 -15.69
CA GLY A 277 13.24 -10.67 -14.90
C GLY A 277 14.46 -9.91 -15.43
N GLU A 278 15.37 -9.55 -14.52
CA GLU A 278 16.54 -8.69 -14.80
C GLU A 278 17.46 -9.26 -15.91
N ALA A 279 17.52 -10.59 -16.06
CA ALA A 279 18.32 -11.26 -17.08
C ALA A 279 17.97 -10.82 -18.52
N ARG A 280 16.74 -10.38 -18.77
CA ARG A 280 16.35 -9.82 -20.09
C ARG A 280 16.89 -8.41 -20.28
N CYS A 281 16.85 -7.58 -19.24
CA CYS A 281 17.35 -6.21 -19.27
C CYS A 281 18.86 -6.15 -19.57
N VAL A 282 19.65 -7.07 -19.01
CA VAL A 282 21.12 -7.15 -19.19
C VAL A 282 21.53 -7.23 -20.67
N LYS A 283 20.70 -7.82 -21.54
CA LYS A 283 21.03 -7.99 -22.97
C LYS A 283 21.17 -6.67 -23.72
N CYS A 284 20.43 -5.64 -23.29
CA CYS A 284 20.46 -4.31 -23.92
C CYS A 284 21.05 -3.23 -23.01
N HIS A 285 21.06 -3.44 -21.69
CA HIS A 285 21.51 -2.47 -20.68
C HIS A 285 22.65 -3.03 -19.81
N SER A 286 23.62 -3.71 -20.42
CA SER A 286 24.70 -4.43 -19.71
C SER A 286 25.46 -3.55 -18.72
N GLU A 287 25.92 -2.37 -19.14
CA GLU A 287 26.70 -1.46 -18.28
C GLU A 287 25.89 -1.00 -17.05
N ILE A 288 24.62 -0.62 -17.25
CA ILE A 288 23.74 -0.20 -16.16
C ILE A 288 23.49 -1.36 -15.21
N ALA A 289 23.24 -2.56 -15.74
CA ALA A 289 22.98 -3.76 -14.94
C ALA A 289 24.22 -4.17 -14.12
N GLU A 290 25.41 -4.13 -14.70
CA GLU A 290 26.67 -4.42 -13.99
C GLU A 290 26.94 -3.45 -12.84
N ASN A 291 26.60 -2.17 -13.02
CA ASN A 291 26.71 -1.17 -11.96
C ASN A 291 25.64 -1.39 -10.88
N HIS A 292 24.39 -1.61 -11.30
CA HIS A 292 23.25 -1.81 -10.42
C HIS A 292 23.43 -3.06 -9.53
N ALA A 293 23.92 -4.17 -10.08
CA ALA A 293 24.13 -5.42 -9.34
C ALA A 293 25.10 -5.31 -8.15
N LYS A 294 25.95 -4.27 -8.15
CA LYS A 294 26.89 -3.98 -7.05
C LYS A 294 26.26 -3.16 -5.93
N THR A 295 25.13 -2.52 -6.20
CA THR A 295 24.48 -1.60 -5.26
C THR A 295 23.90 -2.31 -4.04
N ARG A 296 23.64 -1.54 -3.00
CA ARG A 296 22.88 -2.01 -1.84
C ARG A 296 21.44 -2.38 -2.20
N HIS A 297 20.80 -1.70 -3.15
CA HIS A 297 19.43 -2.02 -3.59
C HIS A 297 19.35 -3.45 -4.13
N ALA A 298 20.27 -3.82 -5.03
CA ALA A 298 20.32 -5.16 -5.63
C ALA A 298 20.74 -6.27 -4.65
N ARG A 299 21.25 -5.92 -3.47
CA ARG A 299 21.84 -6.87 -2.49
C ARG A 299 21.19 -6.79 -1.11
N THR A 300 20.01 -6.17 -1.02
CA THR A 300 19.30 -5.91 0.24
C THR A 300 18.50 -7.09 0.76
N PHE A 301 18.49 -8.23 0.06
CA PHE A 301 17.70 -9.40 0.43
C PHE A 301 18.53 -10.68 0.30
N HIS A 302 18.47 -11.52 1.33
CA HIS A 302 19.16 -12.81 1.36
C HIS A 302 18.18 -13.88 1.81
N HIS A 303 18.18 -15.02 1.13
CA HIS A 303 17.35 -16.18 1.44
C HIS A 303 18.03 -17.45 0.94
N GLY A 304 17.59 -18.62 1.43
CA GLY A 304 18.17 -19.90 1.06
C GLY A 304 19.69 -19.92 1.27
N LYS A 305 20.44 -20.38 0.26
CA LYS A 305 21.92 -20.49 0.35
C LYS A 305 22.63 -19.14 0.50
N MET A 306 22.03 -18.03 0.08
CA MET A 306 22.64 -16.69 0.24
C MET A 306 22.80 -16.30 1.72
N LEU A 307 22.02 -16.89 2.62
CA LEU A 307 22.16 -16.67 4.06
C LEU A 307 23.49 -17.20 4.61
N LEU A 308 24.08 -18.19 3.95
CA LEU A 308 25.33 -18.83 4.39
C LEU A 308 26.55 -17.93 4.16
N ASP A 309 26.45 -16.97 3.24
CA ASP A 309 27.50 -16.00 2.91
C ASP A 309 27.54 -14.80 3.88
N LEU A 310 26.55 -14.69 4.78
CA LEU A 310 26.48 -13.59 5.73
C LEU A 310 27.52 -13.74 6.86
N PRO A 311 28.04 -12.61 7.39
CA PRO A 311 28.82 -12.62 8.62
C PRO A 311 28.09 -13.37 9.74
N ARG A 312 28.85 -14.10 10.55
CA ARG A 312 28.37 -14.88 11.70
C ARG A 312 29.30 -14.62 12.88
N PRO A 313 28.80 -14.65 14.13
CA PRO A 313 29.68 -14.56 15.29
C PRO A 313 30.46 -15.86 15.47
N ASP A 314 31.75 -15.76 15.81
CA ASP A 314 32.64 -16.92 16.01
C ASP A 314 32.30 -17.72 17.29
N ARG A 315 31.47 -17.15 18.17
CA ARG A 315 31.04 -17.74 19.43
C ARG A 315 29.60 -17.31 19.77
N PRO A 316 28.90 -18.03 20.66
CA PRO A 316 27.62 -17.56 21.19
C PRO A 316 27.75 -16.16 21.79
N LEU A 317 26.80 -15.28 21.45
CA LEU A 317 26.71 -13.91 21.94
C LEU A 317 25.73 -13.84 23.11
N PRO A 318 26.00 -13.06 24.17
CA PRO A 318 25.00 -12.79 25.20
C PRO A 318 23.83 -11.98 24.63
N ASP A 319 22.62 -12.16 25.17
CA ASP A 319 21.51 -11.26 24.85
C ASP A 319 21.84 -9.83 25.31
N PRO A 320 21.44 -8.78 24.55
CA PRO A 320 21.72 -7.39 24.92
C PRO A 320 21.13 -6.96 26.25
N ASP A 321 20.01 -7.55 26.67
CA ASP A 321 19.30 -7.18 27.91
C ASP A 321 19.37 -8.29 28.99
N GLU A 322 19.66 -9.55 28.62
CA GLU A 322 19.70 -10.71 29.53
C GLU A 322 21.01 -11.50 29.39
N SER A 323 22.05 -11.14 30.15
CA SER A 323 23.41 -11.69 29.97
C SER A 323 23.56 -13.19 30.21
N ASP A 324 22.62 -13.82 30.91
CA ASP A 324 22.55 -15.27 31.13
C ASP A 324 21.96 -16.03 29.94
N VAL A 325 21.31 -15.33 29.00
CA VAL A 325 20.84 -15.87 27.73
C VAL A 325 21.93 -15.74 26.69
N THR A 326 22.16 -16.80 25.91
CA THR A 326 23.13 -16.78 24.81
C THR A 326 22.51 -17.17 23.48
N GLN A 327 23.00 -16.57 22.40
CA GLN A 327 22.50 -16.75 21.04
C GLN A 327 23.63 -17.12 20.10
N ALA A 328 23.47 -18.21 19.37
CA ALA A 328 24.43 -18.67 18.38
C ALA A 328 23.76 -18.80 17.00
N LEU A 329 24.50 -18.47 15.94
CA LEU A 329 24.12 -18.74 14.56
C LEU A 329 24.93 -19.91 14.03
N VAL A 330 24.28 -21.03 13.74
CA VAL A 330 24.92 -22.29 13.34
C VAL A 330 24.42 -22.70 11.97
N VAL A 331 25.29 -23.27 11.15
CA VAL A 331 24.91 -23.85 9.85
C VAL A 331 24.79 -25.36 10.02
N GLU A 332 23.60 -25.89 9.73
CA GLU A 332 23.29 -27.32 9.74
C GLU A 332 22.31 -27.63 8.60
N ASP A 333 22.53 -28.73 7.88
CA ASP A 333 21.70 -29.16 6.76
C ASP A 333 21.46 -28.06 5.70
N ASP A 334 22.52 -27.35 5.30
CA ASP A 334 22.48 -26.19 4.39
C ASP A 334 21.56 -25.03 4.86
N LYS A 335 21.19 -24.99 6.14
CA LYS A 335 20.35 -23.94 6.74
C LYS A 335 21.10 -23.19 7.81
N LEU A 336 20.89 -21.88 7.84
CA LEU A 336 21.31 -21.03 8.95
C LEU A 336 20.25 -21.13 10.06
N LYS A 337 20.65 -21.56 11.26
CA LYS A 337 19.79 -21.72 12.42
C LYS A 337 20.24 -20.81 13.55
N ALA A 338 19.29 -20.26 14.28
CA ALA A 338 19.54 -19.57 15.54
C ALA A 338 19.28 -20.50 16.72
N ARG A 339 20.21 -20.57 17.66
CA ARG A 339 20.09 -21.28 18.93
C ARG A 339 20.11 -20.29 20.07
N THR A 340 18.99 -20.17 20.77
CA THR A 340 18.87 -19.34 21.97
C THR A 340 18.88 -20.26 23.19
N ARG A 341 19.92 -20.16 24.01
CA ARG A 341 20.03 -20.89 25.28
C ARG A 341 19.53 -20.01 26.41
N ILE A 342 18.56 -20.53 27.17
CA ILE A 342 17.98 -19.90 28.36
C ILE A 342 18.08 -20.97 29.46
N ASP A 343 18.80 -20.65 30.53
CA ASP A 343 19.12 -21.63 31.57
C ASP A 343 19.72 -22.91 30.94
N ASP A 344 19.18 -24.10 31.23
CA ASP A 344 19.61 -25.38 30.65
C ASP A 344 18.89 -25.77 29.34
N LYS A 345 18.01 -24.91 28.82
CA LYS A 345 17.20 -25.20 27.62
C LYS A 345 17.75 -24.49 26.40
N VAL A 346 17.70 -25.18 25.26
CA VAL A 346 18.06 -24.62 23.95
C VAL A 346 16.81 -24.57 23.08
N HIS A 347 16.49 -23.38 22.60
CA HIS A 347 15.42 -23.13 21.64
C HIS A 347 16.04 -22.88 20.26
N GLU A 348 15.52 -23.55 19.24
CA GLU A 348 16.02 -23.44 17.87
C GLU A 348 15.00 -22.72 16.98
N SER A 349 15.48 -21.87 16.07
CA SER A 349 14.69 -21.35 14.95
C SER A 349 15.52 -21.35 13.67
N VAL A 350 14.85 -21.43 12.52
CA VAL A 350 15.52 -21.40 11.22
C VAL A 350 15.54 -19.96 10.73
N ILE A 351 16.69 -19.43 10.33
CA ILE A 351 16.75 -18.14 9.64
C ILE A 351 16.20 -18.33 8.23
N SER A 352 15.07 -17.71 7.93
CA SER A 352 14.43 -17.77 6.60
C SER A 352 14.91 -16.65 5.68
N TYR A 353 15.16 -15.46 6.24
CA TYR A 353 15.51 -14.27 5.46
C TYR A 353 16.56 -13.40 6.18
N ALA A 354 17.28 -12.59 5.41
CA ALA A 354 17.98 -11.42 5.92
C ALA A 354 17.72 -10.20 5.03
N PHE A 355 17.63 -9.04 5.66
CA PHE A 355 17.34 -7.77 5.00
C PHE A 355 18.44 -6.75 5.29
N GLY A 356 19.02 -6.15 4.25
CA GLY A 356 20.13 -5.22 4.31
C GLY A 356 21.44 -5.78 3.77
N THR A 357 22.56 -5.14 4.11
CA THR A 357 23.90 -5.46 3.60
C THR A 357 24.96 -5.46 4.70
N ALA A 358 25.93 -6.38 4.61
CA ALA A 358 27.01 -6.49 5.59
C ALA A 358 27.89 -5.22 5.70
N ASN A 359 28.00 -4.41 4.65
CA ASN A 359 28.76 -3.15 4.68
C ASN A 359 28.01 -1.97 5.33
N ARG A 360 26.82 -2.22 5.92
CA ARG A 360 26.02 -1.20 6.60
C ARG A 360 25.30 -1.75 7.81
N TYR A 361 24.28 -2.57 7.58
CA TYR A 361 23.62 -3.40 8.57
C TYR A 361 22.73 -4.42 7.87
N PHE A 362 22.49 -5.56 8.52
CA PHE A 362 21.40 -6.45 8.13
C PHE A 362 20.68 -7.00 9.35
N SER A 363 19.38 -7.25 9.19
CA SER A 363 18.54 -7.90 10.18
C SER A 363 18.11 -9.26 9.68
N LEU A 364 18.11 -10.25 10.56
CA LEU A 364 17.67 -11.61 10.25
C LEU A 364 16.20 -11.77 10.60
N VAL A 365 15.47 -12.58 9.83
CA VAL A 365 14.13 -13.03 10.16
C VAL A 365 14.16 -14.55 10.28
N SER A 366 13.79 -15.03 11.46
CA SER A 366 13.72 -16.45 11.79
C SER A 366 12.29 -16.95 11.79
N LYS A 367 12.10 -18.24 11.56
CA LYS A 367 10.84 -18.98 11.67
C LYS A 367 10.96 -19.96 12.82
N ASP A 368 10.14 -19.79 13.84
CA ASP A 368 10.13 -20.67 15.02
C ASP A 368 9.44 -22.02 14.73
N GLU A 369 9.51 -22.93 15.70
CA GLU A 369 8.89 -24.27 15.64
C GLU A 369 7.37 -24.24 15.46
N LYS A 370 6.70 -23.11 15.73
CA LYS A 370 5.27 -22.91 15.49
C LYS A 370 4.99 -22.29 14.11
N GLY A 371 6.02 -22.06 13.31
CA GLY A 371 5.93 -21.42 12.00
C GLY A 371 5.80 -19.90 12.05
N VAL A 372 5.98 -19.27 13.23
CA VAL A 372 5.86 -17.82 13.37
C VAL A 372 7.17 -17.16 12.96
N TYR A 373 7.07 -16.19 12.04
CA TYR A 373 8.21 -15.37 11.65
C TYR A 373 8.51 -14.31 12.73
N ARG A 374 9.79 -14.09 12.99
CA ARG A 374 10.29 -13.14 13.99
C ARG A 374 11.51 -12.41 13.45
N VAL A 375 11.58 -11.09 13.63
CA VAL A 375 12.86 -10.38 13.54
C VAL A 375 13.74 -10.96 14.62
N PHE A 376 14.85 -11.57 14.23
CA PHE A 376 15.80 -12.15 15.16
C PHE A 376 16.32 -11.07 16.10
N ARG A 377 16.64 -11.45 17.34
CA ARG A 377 16.98 -10.54 18.43
C ARG A 377 18.26 -9.71 18.17
N LEU A 378 19.20 -10.27 17.40
CA LEU A 378 20.46 -9.61 17.04
C LEU A 378 20.51 -9.28 15.55
N SER A 379 20.93 -8.06 15.25
CA SER A 379 21.29 -7.59 13.91
C SER A 379 22.79 -7.36 13.81
N TYR A 380 23.32 -7.42 12.60
CA TYR A 380 24.70 -7.08 12.32
C TYR A 380 24.80 -5.63 11.86
N PHE A 381 25.78 -4.90 12.38
CA PHE A 381 26.00 -3.48 12.09
C PHE A 381 27.45 -3.24 11.68
N THR A 382 27.64 -2.28 10.76
CA THR A 382 28.95 -1.79 10.32
C THR A 382 28.96 -0.28 10.26
N GLU A 383 29.88 0.34 11.00
CA GLU A 383 30.09 1.78 11.05
C GLU A 383 31.58 2.11 11.16
N ASP A 384 32.05 3.05 10.35
CA ASP A 384 33.45 3.52 10.34
C ASP A 384 34.49 2.39 10.33
N GLY A 385 34.21 1.33 9.56
CA GLY A 385 35.07 0.16 9.41
C GLY A 385 35.03 -0.83 10.57
N LYS A 386 34.27 -0.55 11.64
CA LYS A 386 34.02 -1.47 12.74
C LYS A 386 32.71 -2.18 12.52
N SER A 387 32.67 -3.47 12.81
CA SER A 387 31.45 -4.26 12.75
C SER A 387 31.18 -5.00 14.04
N GLY A 388 29.92 -5.32 14.27
CA GLY A 388 29.48 -6.03 15.46
C GLY A 388 28.03 -6.42 15.41
N TRP A 389 27.62 -7.18 16.42
CA TRP A 389 26.24 -7.59 16.62
C TRP A 389 25.62 -6.77 17.73
N GLY A 390 24.39 -6.32 17.52
CA GLY A 390 23.65 -5.52 18.49
C GLY A 390 22.17 -5.84 18.42
N ARG A 391 21.40 -5.20 19.30
CA ARG A 391 19.95 -5.38 19.35
C ARG A 391 19.30 -4.97 18.03
N SER A 392 18.42 -5.81 17.52
CA SER A 392 17.64 -5.50 16.33
C SER A 392 16.73 -4.30 16.54
N SER A 393 16.72 -3.39 15.56
CA SER A 393 15.88 -2.21 15.57
C SER A 393 14.39 -2.57 15.52
N GLY A 394 13.58 -1.92 16.36
CA GLY A 394 12.13 -2.16 16.41
C GLY A 394 11.71 -3.35 17.27
N ASP A 395 12.64 -3.99 17.97
CA ASP A 395 12.32 -4.98 19.01
C ASP A 395 11.75 -4.29 20.26
N ALA A 396 10.43 -4.33 20.40
CA ALA A 396 9.70 -3.72 21.52
C ALA A 396 9.75 -4.56 22.81
N GLY A 397 10.35 -5.76 22.77
CA GLY A 397 10.33 -6.72 23.86
C GLY A 397 8.99 -7.44 24.01
N ASN A 398 8.90 -8.26 25.05
CA ASN A 398 7.69 -9.01 25.41
C ASN A 398 7.66 -9.26 26.93
N ASP A 399 6.48 -9.37 27.52
CA ASP A 399 6.36 -9.73 28.94
C ASP A 399 6.81 -11.18 29.19
N ASP A 400 6.51 -12.08 28.25
CA ASP A 400 7.02 -13.45 28.27
C ASP A 400 8.52 -13.46 27.95
N ARG A 401 9.32 -14.03 28.86
CA ARG A 401 10.78 -14.08 28.78
C ARG A 401 11.26 -14.76 27.51
N LEU A 402 10.70 -15.91 27.15
CA LEU A 402 11.10 -16.65 25.96
C LEU A 402 10.77 -15.87 24.69
N LEU A 403 9.58 -15.28 24.62
CA LEU A 403 9.17 -14.49 23.47
C LEU A 403 10.01 -13.21 23.33
N ARG A 404 10.42 -12.60 24.44
CA ARG A 404 11.27 -11.41 24.47
C ARG A 404 12.65 -11.66 23.87
N VAL A 405 13.34 -12.71 24.31
CA VAL A 405 14.72 -13.00 23.87
C VAL A 405 14.80 -13.66 22.50
N ARG A 406 13.68 -14.13 21.93
CA ARG A 406 13.63 -14.65 20.55
C ARG A 406 13.39 -13.56 19.49
N GLY A 407 13.11 -12.33 19.94
CA GLY A 407 12.86 -11.18 19.09
C GLY A 407 11.40 -11.02 18.64
N GLN A 408 11.17 -9.92 17.93
CA GLN A 408 9.85 -9.39 17.63
C GLN A 408 9.11 -10.23 16.58
N ALA A 409 7.90 -10.71 16.90
CA ALA A 409 7.03 -11.36 15.93
C ALA A 409 6.68 -10.40 14.78
N VAL A 410 6.78 -10.87 13.54
CA VAL A 410 6.41 -10.11 12.35
C VAL A 410 5.05 -10.54 11.84
N HIS A 411 4.27 -9.55 11.41
CA HIS A 411 3.02 -9.83 10.71
C HIS A 411 3.31 -10.41 9.33
N VAL A 412 2.64 -11.53 9.07
CA VAL A 412 2.57 -12.16 7.75
C VAL A 412 1.20 -11.82 7.19
N GLN A 413 1.18 -11.33 5.96
CA GLN A 413 -0.04 -11.02 5.24
C GLN A 413 -0.02 -11.82 3.95
N ASP A 414 -1.07 -12.60 3.71
CA ASP A 414 -1.18 -13.49 2.54
C ASP A 414 0.07 -14.36 2.33
N HIS A 415 0.58 -14.92 3.43
CA HIS A 415 1.82 -15.72 3.48
C HIS A 415 3.12 -14.97 3.15
N ILE A 416 3.07 -13.65 3.00
CA ILE A 416 4.23 -12.79 2.73
C ILE A 416 4.66 -12.06 4.00
N VAL A 417 5.96 -12.12 4.29
CA VAL A 417 6.56 -11.31 5.36
C VAL A 417 6.60 -9.85 4.91
N ARG A 418 6.05 -8.93 5.71
CA ARG A 418 5.95 -7.49 5.39
C ARG A 418 7.25 -6.86 4.86
N CYS A 419 8.40 -7.29 5.36
CA CYS A 419 9.72 -6.80 4.92
C CYS A 419 10.01 -7.09 3.44
N VAL A 420 9.53 -8.23 2.92
CA VAL A 420 9.79 -8.67 1.53
C VAL A 420 9.26 -7.64 0.52
N ALA A 421 8.10 -7.04 0.77
CA ALA A 421 7.49 -6.04 -0.12
C ALA A 421 8.39 -4.84 -0.45
N CYS A 422 9.29 -4.46 0.47
CA CYS A 422 10.24 -3.35 0.27
C CYS A 422 11.64 -3.79 -0.17
N HIS A 423 11.92 -5.10 -0.18
CA HIS A 423 13.27 -5.65 -0.35
C HIS A 423 13.42 -6.56 -1.58
N VAL A 424 12.34 -6.85 -2.30
CA VAL A 424 12.39 -7.65 -3.54
C VAL A 424 11.61 -6.97 -4.67
N THR A 425 11.89 -7.37 -5.90
CA THR A 425 11.16 -6.89 -7.09
C THR A 425 9.67 -7.23 -7.06
N ASN A 426 9.31 -8.48 -6.75
CA ASN A 426 7.93 -8.94 -6.69
C ASN A 426 7.69 -9.93 -5.54
N ALA A 427 7.17 -9.44 -4.41
CA ALA A 427 7.07 -10.20 -3.16
C ALA A 427 6.27 -11.50 -3.24
N ARG A 428 5.28 -11.61 -4.12
CA ARG A 428 4.48 -12.84 -4.29
C ARG A 428 5.26 -13.96 -4.95
N ASN A 429 6.06 -13.63 -5.97
CA ASN A 429 6.84 -14.61 -6.72
C ASN A 429 8.01 -15.21 -5.90
N PHE A 430 8.37 -14.56 -4.80
CA PHE A 430 9.39 -15.00 -3.84
C PHE A 430 8.85 -15.78 -2.63
N ALA A 431 7.53 -16.00 -2.51
CA ALA A 431 7.02 -16.87 -1.45
C ALA A 431 7.77 -18.21 -1.48
N GLU A 432 7.91 -18.89 -0.33
CA GLU A 432 8.49 -20.24 -0.24
C GLU A 432 7.57 -21.27 -0.93
N THR A 433 7.16 -21.02 -2.18
CA THR A 433 6.40 -21.95 -3.01
C THR A 433 7.22 -23.22 -3.14
N THR A 434 6.55 -24.36 -3.01
CA THR A 434 7.16 -25.68 -3.09
C THR A 434 7.47 -26.09 -4.53
N ASP A 435 6.80 -25.49 -5.53
CA ASP A 435 7.10 -25.72 -6.95
C ASP A 435 7.89 -24.52 -7.54
N PRO A 436 9.16 -24.70 -7.94
CA PRO A 436 9.94 -23.69 -8.65
C PRO A 436 9.31 -23.18 -9.94
N LYS A 437 8.41 -23.94 -10.58
CA LYS A 437 7.70 -23.53 -11.81
C LYS A 437 6.67 -22.44 -11.58
N ASP A 438 6.19 -22.31 -10.34
CA ASP A 438 5.21 -21.29 -9.95
C ASP A 438 5.88 -19.96 -9.57
N ARG A 439 7.22 -19.89 -9.63
CA ARG A 439 7.96 -18.66 -9.37
C ARG A 439 8.12 -17.87 -10.66
N GLY A 440 7.68 -16.61 -10.65
CA GLY A 440 7.96 -15.69 -11.75
C GLY A 440 9.46 -15.38 -11.90
N PRO A 441 9.88 -14.86 -13.07
CA PRO A 441 11.30 -14.67 -13.37
C PRO A 441 12.03 -13.72 -12.39
N GLU A 442 11.31 -12.80 -11.77
CA GLU A 442 11.87 -11.90 -10.73
C GLU A 442 12.30 -12.64 -9.47
N ALA A 443 11.83 -13.87 -9.22
CA ALA A 443 12.26 -14.67 -8.06
C ALA A 443 13.76 -15.01 -8.07
N ALA A 444 14.44 -14.79 -9.21
CA ALA A 444 15.88 -14.91 -9.34
C ALA A 444 16.63 -13.62 -8.93
N ASP A 445 15.92 -12.50 -8.76
CA ASP A 445 16.53 -11.22 -8.37
C ASP A 445 17.08 -11.33 -6.93
N ARG A 446 18.25 -10.74 -6.68
CA ARG A 446 18.93 -10.76 -5.36
C ARG A 446 18.40 -9.69 -4.38
N GLY A 447 17.32 -9.02 -4.73
CA GLY A 447 16.75 -7.90 -4.00
C GLY A 447 15.89 -7.04 -4.90
N ILE A 448 16.13 -5.73 -4.86
CA ILE A 448 15.48 -4.76 -5.75
C ILE A 448 16.12 -4.86 -7.13
N GLY A 449 15.45 -5.50 -8.09
CA GLY A 449 15.83 -5.58 -9.51
C GLY A 449 15.28 -4.42 -10.34
N CYS A 450 15.60 -4.39 -11.64
CA CYS A 450 15.22 -3.29 -12.56
C CYS A 450 13.71 -3.01 -12.55
N GLU A 451 12.90 -4.06 -12.60
CA GLU A 451 11.44 -3.95 -12.72
C GLU A 451 10.77 -3.46 -11.41
N ARG A 452 11.52 -3.33 -10.30
CA ARG A 452 10.97 -2.76 -9.06
C ARG A 452 10.74 -1.26 -9.15
N CYS A 453 11.58 -0.56 -9.92
CA CYS A 453 11.53 0.88 -10.15
C CYS A 453 10.94 1.23 -11.52
N HIS A 454 11.23 0.40 -12.52
CA HIS A 454 10.79 0.59 -13.91
C HIS A 454 9.43 -0.07 -14.21
N GLY A 455 8.95 -0.94 -13.33
CA GLY A 455 7.77 -1.78 -13.57
C GLY A 455 8.04 -2.94 -14.53
N PRO A 456 7.01 -3.74 -14.84
CA PRO A 456 7.13 -4.90 -15.74
C PRO A 456 7.56 -4.50 -17.16
N GLY A 457 8.54 -5.21 -17.72
CA GLY A 457 9.27 -4.85 -18.93
C GLY A 457 8.88 -5.61 -20.21
N ALA A 458 7.91 -6.54 -20.20
CA ALA A 458 7.63 -7.33 -21.40
C ALA A 458 7.06 -6.47 -22.56
N ASN A 459 6.21 -5.50 -22.25
CA ASN A 459 5.71 -4.54 -23.24
C ASN A 459 6.85 -3.63 -23.73
N HIS A 460 7.81 -3.29 -22.86
CA HIS A 460 8.98 -2.49 -23.22
C HIS A 460 9.85 -3.16 -24.27
N GLU A 461 10.25 -4.41 -24.00
CA GLU A 461 11.04 -5.20 -24.94
C GLU A 461 10.34 -5.27 -26.31
N ARG A 462 9.03 -5.49 -26.31
CA ARG A 462 8.23 -5.53 -27.53
C ARG A 462 8.15 -4.19 -28.24
N ALA A 463 7.95 -3.09 -27.51
CA ALA A 463 7.91 -1.73 -28.04
C ALA A 463 9.24 -1.37 -28.72
N VAL A 464 10.37 -1.70 -28.10
CA VAL A 464 11.71 -1.48 -28.67
C VAL A 464 11.89 -2.29 -29.96
N LEU A 465 11.59 -3.59 -29.93
CA LEU A 465 11.72 -4.48 -31.11
C LEU A 465 10.84 -4.03 -32.29
N LEU A 466 9.69 -3.42 -31.99
CA LEU A 466 8.72 -2.95 -32.97
C LEU A 466 8.92 -1.47 -33.37
N GLY A 467 9.94 -0.78 -32.82
CA GLY A 467 10.24 0.61 -33.15
C GLY A 467 9.15 1.59 -32.73
N MET A 468 8.50 1.37 -31.58
CA MET A 468 7.49 2.29 -31.05
C MET A 468 8.12 3.51 -30.37
N ASN A 469 7.48 4.67 -30.51
CA ASN A 469 7.89 5.89 -29.79
C ASN A 469 7.55 5.82 -28.29
N ASP A 470 6.39 5.25 -27.96
CA ASP A 470 6.03 4.92 -26.58
C ASP A 470 6.73 3.61 -26.21
N LEU A 471 7.75 3.71 -25.36
CA LEU A 471 8.57 2.59 -24.94
C LEU A 471 7.91 1.70 -23.88
N ALA A 472 6.67 1.96 -23.47
CA ALA A 472 5.89 1.10 -22.56
C ALA A 472 6.67 0.64 -21.31
N ILE A 473 7.38 1.58 -20.67
CA ILE A 473 8.09 1.37 -19.40
C ILE A 473 8.09 2.65 -18.58
N SER A 474 8.18 2.53 -17.25
CA SER A 474 8.49 3.68 -16.41
C SER A 474 9.94 4.09 -16.64
N SER A 475 10.18 5.37 -16.87
CA SER A 475 11.51 5.96 -16.87
C SER A 475 11.53 7.11 -15.85
N PRO A 476 11.90 6.85 -14.58
CA PRO A 476 11.85 7.86 -13.54
C PRO A 476 12.49 9.20 -13.93
N PRO A 477 13.67 9.26 -14.58
CA PRO A 477 14.28 10.55 -14.91
C PRO A 477 13.46 11.43 -15.88
N SER A 478 12.51 10.86 -16.64
CA SER A 478 11.61 11.62 -17.53
C SER A 478 10.28 11.99 -16.89
N MET A 479 10.02 11.56 -15.65
CA MET A 479 8.76 11.78 -14.96
C MET A 479 8.69 13.14 -14.23
N PRO A 480 7.48 13.62 -13.87
CA PRO A 480 7.35 14.68 -12.89
C PRO A 480 8.06 14.34 -11.56
N THR A 481 8.69 15.33 -10.94
CA THR A 481 9.45 15.17 -9.68
C THR A 481 8.67 14.48 -8.56
N GLN A 482 7.37 14.78 -8.43
CA GLN A 482 6.50 14.15 -7.45
C GLN A 482 6.36 12.65 -7.73
N ALA A 483 6.27 12.26 -9.00
CA ALA A 483 6.20 10.86 -9.41
C ALA A 483 7.49 10.11 -9.12
N ILE A 484 8.66 10.72 -9.38
CA ILE A 484 9.97 10.15 -9.02
C ILE A 484 10.07 9.92 -7.51
N THR A 485 9.72 10.94 -6.74
CA THR A 485 9.78 10.91 -5.27
C THR A 485 8.90 9.80 -4.72
N ARG A 486 7.72 9.60 -5.32
CA ARG A 486 6.79 8.54 -4.92
C ARG A 486 7.38 7.13 -5.10
N VAL A 487 8.05 6.86 -6.22
CA VAL A 487 8.71 5.54 -6.44
C VAL A 487 9.70 5.23 -5.32
N CYS A 488 10.52 6.21 -4.91
CA CYS A 488 11.47 6.03 -3.81
C CYS A 488 10.77 5.89 -2.45
N ALA A 489 9.69 6.63 -2.24
CA ALA A 489 8.91 6.63 -1.00
C ALA A 489 8.10 5.35 -0.79
N ASP A 490 7.95 4.48 -1.79
CA ASP A 490 7.34 3.15 -1.60
C ASP A 490 8.12 2.29 -0.59
N CYS A 491 9.44 2.48 -0.47
CA CYS A 491 10.30 1.75 0.46
C CYS A 491 10.98 2.66 1.50
N HIS A 492 11.39 3.87 1.12
CA HIS A 492 12.13 4.79 2.00
C HIS A 492 11.23 5.67 2.86
N VAL A 493 10.23 5.03 3.47
CA VAL A 493 9.21 5.67 4.29
C VAL A 493 9.10 4.98 5.64
N VAL A 494 9.20 5.76 6.71
CA VAL A 494 8.76 5.36 8.04
C VAL A 494 7.92 6.46 8.68
N GLY A 495 6.79 6.06 9.24
CA GLY A 495 5.75 6.99 9.70
C GLY A 495 4.96 7.56 8.53
N SER A 496 4.04 8.47 8.85
CA SER A 496 3.27 9.23 7.86
C SER A 496 3.69 10.69 7.84
N ARG A 497 3.25 11.41 6.80
CA ARG A 497 3.39 12.88 6.75
C ARG A 497 2.81 13.54 8.01
N ALA A 498 1.62 13.10 8.44
CA ALA A 498 0.96 13.62 9.64
C ALA A 498 1.73 13.33 10.94
N ASP A 499 2.46 12.21 11.01
CA ASP A 499 3.29 11.91 12.19
C ASP A 499 4.52 12.82 12.26
N ILE A 500 5.13 13.11 11.11
CA ILE A 500 6.26 14.05 11.01
C ILE A 500 5.79 15.45 11.41
N GLU A 501 4.64 15.91 10.92
CA GLU A 501 4.10 17.25 11.23
C GLU A 501 3.81 17.47 12.72
N LYS A 502 3.47 16.43 13.48
CA LYS A 502 3.26 16.52 14.94
C LYS A 502 4.55 16.78 15.73
N VAL A 503 5.66 16.19 15.29
CA VAL A 503 6.97 16.26 15.98
C VAL A 503 8.11 16.40 14.97
N PRO A 504 8.17 17.51 14.20
CA PRO A 504 9.05 17.63 13.04
C PRO A 504 10.53 17.57 13.41
N ASP A 505 10.90 18.01 14.62
CA ASP A 505 12.30 18.08 15.07
C ASP A 505 12.88 16.74 15.54
N SER A 506 12.03 15.72 15.67
CA SER A 506 12.48 14.39 16.09
C SER A 506 13.51 13.81 15.12
N GLU A 507 14.62 13.36 15.70
CA GLU A 507 15.71 12.71 14.96
C GLU A 507 15.29 11.38 14.33
N GLN A 508 14.22 10.74 14.82
CA GLN A 508 13.75 9.47 14.30
C GLN A 508 13.31 9.53 12.83
N TRP A 509 13.02 10.72 12.31
CA TRP A 509 12.54 10.92 10.93
C TRP A 509 13.66 10.91 9.90
N VAL A 510 14.94 11.02 10.28
CA VAL A 510 16.07 11.01 9.33
C VAL A 510 16.18 9.71 8.52
N ARG A 511 15.53 8.62 8.99
CA ARG A 511 15.43 7.34 8.28
C ARG A 511 14.35 7.31 7.19
N SER A 512 13.56 8.39 7.05
CA SER A 512 12.44 8.49 6.10
C SER A 512 12.70 9.53 5.01
N PRO A 513 13.83 9.44 4.26
CA PRO A 513 14.20 10.47 3.29
C PRO A 513 13.16 10.66 2.18
N GLY A 514 12.37 9.61 1.86
CA GLY A 514 11.27 9.70 0.90
C GLY A 514 10.13 10.63 1.34
N LEU A 515 9.99 10.88 2.65
CA LEU A 515 9.04 11.87 3.18
C LEU A 515 9.72 13.18 3.57
N THR A 516 10.81 13.15 4.34
CA THR A 516 11.41 14.36 4.93
C THR A 516 11.91 15.35 3.88
N MET A 517 12.42 14.88 2.74
CA MET A 517 12.84 15.75 1.63
C MET A 517 11.69 16.62 1.13
N THR A 518 10.47 16.09 1.12
CA THR A 518 9.28 16.82 0.64
C THR A 518 8.84 17.97 1.54
N PHE A 519 9.40 18.06 2.75
CA PHE A 519 9.20 19.20 3.66
C PHE A 519 10.28 20.26 3.54
N SER A 520 11.39 19.96 2.86
CA SER A 520 12.48 20.92 2.70
C SER A 520 12.04 22.10 1.82
N ARG A 521 12.51 23.30 2.15
CA ARG A 521 12.33 24.48 1.29
C ARG A 521 12.94 24.25 -0.09
N CYS A 522 14.07 23.54 -0.16
CA CYS A 522 14.69 23.15 -1.43
C CYS A 522 13.70 22.39 -2.33
N TYR A 523 12.96 21.43 -1.79
CA TYR A 523 11.95 20.72 -2.56
C TYR A 523 10.77 21.61 -2.94
N THR A 524 10.16 22.30 -1.95
CA THR A 524 8.93 23.08 -2.16
C THR A 524 9.13 24.32 -3.03
N GLU A 525 10.28 24.97 -2.95
CA GLU A 525 10.62 26.19 -3.71
C GLU A 525 11.34 25.91 -5.03
N SER A 526 11.76 24.66 -5.29
CA SER A 526 12.38 24.29 -6.58
C SER A 526 11.40 24.24 -7.76
N GLU A 527 10.10 24.42 -7.52
CA GLU A 527 9.04 24.33 -8.53
C GLU A 527 9.08 23.03 -9.36
N GLY A 528 9.48 21.93 -8.71
CA GLY A 528 9.57 20.61 -9.34
C GLY A 528 10.89 20.32 -10.06
N ALA A 529 11.96 21.09 -9.81
CA ALA A 529 13.31 20.80 -10.31
C ALA A 529 14.11 19.81 -9.43
N MET A 530 13.69 19.56 -8.18
CA MET A 530 14.42 18.71 -7.23
C MET A 530 13.70 17.41 -6.89
N SER A 531 14.34 16.27 -7.15
CA SER A 531 13.89 14.93 -6.74
C SER A 531 15.04 14.12 -6.14
N CYS A 532 14.78 12.87 -5.71
CA CYS A 532 15.82 11.96 -5.22
C CYS A 532 16.96 11.77 -6.23
N VAL A 533 16.63 11.68 -7.52
CA VAL A 533 17.62 11.41 -8.59
C VAL A 533 18.41 12.65 -9.01
N THR A 534 18.04 13.84 -8.53
CA THR A 534 18.85 15.05 -8.72
C THR A 534 20.23 14.91 -8.04
N CYS A 535 20.27 14.18 -6.92
CA CYS A 535 21.45 13.98 -6.10
C CYS A 535 22.03 12.55 -6.16
N HIS A 536 21.20 11.53 -6.38
CA HIS A 536 21.65 10.13 -6.38
C HIS A 536 21.34 9.42 -7.71
N ASN A 537 22.30 8.65 -8.23
CA ASN A 537 22.02 7.69 -9.29
C ASN A 537 21.63 6.35 -8.65
N PRO A 538 20.38 5.85 -8.82
CA PRO A 538 19.95 4.60 -8.21
C PRO A 538 20.63 3.36 -8.80
N HIS A 539 21.31 3.47 -9.95
CA HIS A 539 22.07 2.39 -10.58
C HIS A 539 23.49 2.24 -10.01
N THR A 540 23.90 3.07 -9.06
CA THR A 540 25.19 2.98 -8.37
C THR A 540 24.99 3.21 -6.87
N ASP A 541 25.95 2.76 -6.04
CA ASP A 541 25.93 3.15 -4.64
C ASP A 541 26.06 4.68 -4.52
N ALA A 542 25.42 5.25 -3.50
CA ALA A 542 25.46 6.68 -3.27
C ALA A 542 26.91 7.16 -3.06
N GLU A 543 27.24 8.28 -3.72
CA GLU A 543 28.49 8.99 -3.52
C GLU A 543 28.66 9.42 -2.04
N LYS A 544 29.90 9.60 -1.59
CA LYS A 544 30.20 9.90 -0.18
C LYS A 544 30.90 11.24 0.02
N SER A 545 31.45 11.82 -1.03
CA SER A 545 32.18 13.09 -0.96
C SER A 545 31.23 14.28 -0.78
N ALA A 546 31.57 15.16 0.17
CA ALA A 546 30.79 16.38 0.43
C ALA A 546 30.74 17.30 -0.80
N GLY A 547 31.88 17.49 -1.47
CA GLY A 547 31.98 18.35 -2.66
C GLY A 547 31.06 17.94 -3.81
N PHE A 548 30.79 16.64 -3.99
CA PHE A 548 29.83 16.17 -4.99
C PHE A 548 28.41 16.70 -4.72
N TYR A 549 27.95 16.63 -3.48
CA TYR A 549 26.61 17.11 -3.10
C TYR A 549 26.56 18.63 -2.99
N GLU A 550 27.61 19.29 -2.52
CA GLU A 550 27.71 20.75 -2.50
C GLU A 550 27.59 21.34 -3.91
N ALA A 551 28.23 20.71 -4.91
CA ALA A 551 28.08 21.12 -6.29
C ALA A 551 26.63 21.04 -6.79
N LYS A 552 25.80 20.14 -6.23
CA LYS A 552 24.35 20.09 -6.54
C LYS A 552 23.60 21.25 -5.88
N CYS A 553 23.91 21.58 -4.62
CA CYS A 553 23.32 22.71 -3.91
C CYS A 553 23.63 24.03 -4.64
N LEU A 554 24.88 24.23 -5.05
CA LEU A 554 25.34 25.46 -5.68
C LEU A 554 24.70 25.71 -7.05
N LYS A 555 24.11 24.71 -7.73
CA LYS A 555 23.34 24.93 -8.96
C LYS A 555 22.15 25.88 -8.79
N CYS A 556 21.62 25.99 -7.56
CA CYS A 556 20.55 26.92 -7.22
C CYS A 556 21.01 28.03 -6.26
N HIS A 557 22.08 27.81 -5.50
CA HIS A 557 22.52 28.69 -4.41
C HIS A 557 23.78 29.53 -4.73
N ASP A 558 24.29 29.52 -5.97
CA ASP A 558 25.47 30.33 -6.36
C ASP A 558 25.19 31.83 -6.58
N GLY A 559 23.91 32.23 -6.56
CA GLY A 559 23.48 33.62 -6.72
C GLY A 559 23.29 34.07 -8.18
N SER A 560 23.50 33.18 -9.15
CA SER A 560 23.13 33.43 -10.53
C SER A 560 21.61 33.31 -10.70
N LYS A 561 20.94 34.38 -11.15
CA LYS A 561 19.49 34.37 -11.45
C LYS A 561 19.14 33.57 -12.71
N SER A 562 20.12 33.00 -13.40
CA SER A 562 19.88 32.11 -14.52
C SER A 562 19.60 30.72 -13.97
N GLY A 563 18.34 30.29 -14.01
CA GLY A 563 17.97 28.90 -13.74
C GLY A 563 18.85 27.98 -14.57
N SER A 564 19.83 27.36 -13.91
CA SER A 564 20.79 26.49 -14.57
C SER A 564 20.04 25.21 -14.91
N SER A 565 19.89 24.94 -16.21
CA SER A 565 19.37 23.67 -16.67
C SER A 565 20.27 22.57 -16.10
N ILE A 566 19.68 21.67 -15.32
CA ILE A 566 20.37 20.44 -14.94
C ILE A 566 20.44 19.59 -16.21
N ALA A 567 21.44 19.84 -17.05
CA ALA A 567 21.82 18.93 -18.11
C ALA A 567 22.47 17.71 -17.45
N ASP A 568 21.69 16.64 -17.34
CA ASP A 568 22.21 15.30 -17.12
C ASP A 568 22.21 14.61 -18.50
N PRO A 569 23.34 14.10 -19.01
CA PRO A 569 23.40 13.47 -20.33
C PRO A 569 22.45 12.25 -20.48
N ALA A 570 21.86 11.75 -19.39
CA ALA A 570 20.81 10.73 -19.40
C ALA A 570 19.36 11.27 -19.38
N ILE A 571 19.15 12.59 -19.30
CA ILE A 571 17.82 13.22 -19.09
C ILE A 571 17.53 14.22 -20.22
N SER A 572 16.59 13.86 -21.11
CA SER A 572 16.05 14.74 -22.16
C SER A 572 14.97 15.71 -21.61
N SER A 573 15.25 16.42 -20.52
CA SER A 573 14.36 17.50 -20.08
C SER A 573 15.11 18.62 -19.36
N THR A 574 15.05 19.83 -19.92
CA THR A 574 15.51 21.07 -19.30
C THR A 574 14.39 21.66 -18.46
N ARG A 575 14.48 21.57 -17.12
CA ARG A 575 13.60 22.34 -16.22
C ARG A 575 14.39 23.50 -15.61
N GLN A 576 13.82 24.70 -15.66
CA GLN A 576 14.39 25.88 -15.01
C GLN A 576 14.13 25.81 -13.51
N SER A 577 15.17 25.97 -12.70
CA SER A 577 15.04 26.11 -11.25
C SER A 577 14.77 27.58 -10.88
N GLY A 578 13.88 27.82 -9.91
CA GLY A 578 13.87 29.09 -9.18
C GLY A 578 15.22 29.30 -8.48
N GLY A 579 15.82 30.50 -8.60
CA GLY A 579 17.10 30.81 -7.98
C GLY A 579 17.00 30.85 -6.45
N GLY A 580 17.81 30.05 -5.76
CA GLY A 580 17.88 29.98 -4.30
C GLY A 580 18.70 31.12 -3.69
N SER A 581 18.41 31.47 -2.44
CA SER A 581 19.20 32.50 -1.73
C SER A 581 20.62 32.02 -1.47
N VAL A 582 21.62 32.86 -1.75
CA VAL A 582 23.03 32.59 -1.41
C VAL A 582 23.19 32.48 0.11
N CYS A 583 23.97 31.48 0.55
CA CYS A 583 24.25 31.27 1.98
C CYS A 583 25.08 32.43 2.55
N LYS A 584 24.61 33.03 3.65
CA LYS A 584 25.30 34.14 4.33
C LYS A 584 26.50 33.70 5.18
N VAL A 585 26.55 32.42 5.56
CA VAL A 585 27.62 31.86 6.43
C VAL A 585 28.82 31.44 5.59
N ASN A 586 28.60 30.54 4.63
CA ASN A 586 29.60 30.14 3.66
C ASN A 586 28.91 29.87 2.32
N PRO A 587 29.08 30.74 1.29
CA PRO A 587 28.41 30.59 0.01
C PRO A 587 29.04 29.55 -0.92
N LYS A 588 30.16 28.91 -0.54
CA LYS A 588 30.95 28.07 -1.46
C LYS A 588 31.13 26.62 -1.03
N SER A 589 31.14 26.34 0.27
CA SER A 589 31.46 25.01 0.79
C SER A 589 30.87 24.76 2.17
N ASP A 590 31.05 23.54 2.68
CA ASP A 590 30.57 23.06 3.97
C ASP A 590 29.05 23.23 4.17
N CYS A 591 28.29 23.09 3.08
CA CYS A 591 26.83 23.26 3.13
C CYS A 591 26.17 22.14 3.95
N LEU A 592 26.71 20.93 3.86
CA LEU A 592 26.13 19.72 4.45
C LEU A 592 26.23 19.70 5.97
N SER A 593 27.23 20.35 6.58
CA SER A 593 27.38 20.37 8.04
C SER A 593 26.20 21.04 8.75
N CYS A 594 25.62 22.07 8.12
CA CYS A 594 24.44 22.78 8.62
C CYS A 594 23.13 22.26 8.01
N HIS A 595 23.08 22.03 6.69
CA HIS A 595 21.82 21.76 6.00
C HIS A 595 21.48 20.26 5.91
N MET A 596 22.48 19.37 5.86
CA MET A 596 22.24 17.92 5.77
C MET A 596 23.13 17.17 6.78
N PRO A 597 23.09 17.54 8.07
CA PRO A 597 23.96 16.94 9.06
C PRO A 597 23.73 15.43 9.16
N LYS A 598 24.79 14.69 9.46
CA LYS A 598 24.66 13.29 9.89
C LYS A 598 24.14 13.26 11.32
N ILE A 599 22.99 12.65 11.50
CA ILE A 599 22.33 12.49 12.80
C ILE A 599 22.54 11.05 13.27
N ARG A 600 23.01 10.89 14.51
CA ARG A 600 23.13 9.57 15.13
C ARG A 600 21.73 9.01 15.35
N VAL A 601 21.49 7.79 14.90
CA VAL A 601 20.25 7.06 15.18
C VAL A 601 20.60 5.86 16.06
N PRO A 602 20.52 5.99 17.40
CA PRO A 602 21.00 4.97 18.33
C PRO A 602 20.40 3.59 18.07
N VAL A 603 19.08 3.54 17.80
CA VAL A 603 18.36 2.28 17.52
C VAL A 603 18.82 1.55 16.25
N LEU A 604 19.45 2.26 15.31
CA LEU A 604 20.02 1.67 14.08
C LEU A 604 21.53 1.44 14.20
N HIS A 605 22.14 1.78 15.34
CA HIS A 605 23.58 1.79 15.55
C HIS A 605 24.35 2.49 14.41
N THR A 606 23.74 3.53 13.81
CA THR A 606 24.33 4.21 12.66
C THR A 606 23.93 5.67 12.56
N SER A 607 24.76 6.49 11.92
CA SER A 607 24.41 7.88 11.58
C SER A 607 23.82 7.99 10.16
N LEU A 608 22.75 8.76 10.01
CA LEU A 608 22.03 8.99 8.75
C LEU A 608 22.00 10.48 8.40
N THR A 609 22.07 10.79 7.11
CA THR A 609 21.99 12.16 6.61
C THR A 609 20.56 12.70 6.75
N ASP A 610 20.40 13.90 7.33
CA ASP A 610 19.10 14.56 7.45
C ASP A 610 18.62 15.10 6.10
N HIS A 611 17.71 14.37 5.45
CA HIS A 611 17.12 14.76 4.17
C HIS A 611 16.00 15.80 4.33
N PHE A 612 15.72 16.32 5.52
CA PHE A 612 14.86 17.49 5.68
C PHE A 612 15.57 18.78 5.18
N ILE A 613 16.89 18.72 4.93
CA ILE A 613 17.69 19.83 4.35
C ILE A 613 17.50 21.14 5.12
N ARG A 614 17.54 21.04 6.45
CA ARG A 614 17.25 22.13 7.38
C ARG A 614 18.43 22.37 8.30
N VAL A 615 18.56 23.61 8.74
CA VAL A 615 19.46 23.95 9.84
C VAL A 615 18.77 23.56 11.15
N ARG A 616 19.44 22.77 11.98
CA ARG A 616 18.93 22.40 13.31
C ARG A 616 19.39 23.43 14.35
N ASP A 617 18.48 23.89 15.20
CA ASP A 617 18.78 24.84 16.28
C ASP A 617 19.68 24.22 17.37
N LYS A 618 19.57 22.90 17.57
CA LYS A 618 20.51 22.12 18.38
C LYS A 618 21.52 21.44 17.46
N LYS A 619 22.81 21.68 17.70
CA LYS A 619 23.85 20.81 17.14
C LYS A 619 23.60 19.38 17.65
N PRO A 620 23.63 18.36 16.78
CA PRO A 620 23.62 16.98 17.24
C PRO A 620 24.81 16.80 18.20
N GLU A 621 24.57 16.15 19.34
CA GLU A 621 25.64 15.82 20.31
C GLU A 621 26.70 14.89 19.71
#